data_AF-A0A5Q4H2E2-F1
#
_entry.id   AF-A0A5Q4H2E2-F1
#
_cell.length_a   1.000
_cell.length_b   1.000
_cell.length_c   1.000
_cell.angle_alpha   90.00
_cell.angle_beta   90.00
_cell.angle_gamma   90.00
#
_symmetry.space_group_name_H-M   'P 1'
#
loop_
_entity.id
_entity.type
_entity.pdbx_description
1 polymer ?
#
loop_
_entity_poly.entity_id
_entity_poly.type
_entity_poly.pdbx_seq_one_letter_code
_entity_poly.pdbx_strand_id
1 'polypeptide(L)'
;MAHPDFDPPDRSLIPQTLWERGQQVAAIVSTRWRSRPVAGLILGTGLGGVARQIQVQEAFDYADLPHFPRSTAIGHRGRLVCGTVEGVPVVAMDGRCHVYEGYSMEQVSLPVIAMAALG
;
A
#
# COMPACT_ATOMS: atom_id res chain seq x y z
N MET A 1 -10.56 -14.33 17.19
CA MET A 1 -9.91 -15.63 16.93
C MET A 1 -8.82 -15.35 15.90
N ALA A 2 -7.56 -15.54 16.26
CA ALA A 2 -6.46 -15.44 15.30
C ALA A 2 -6.62 -16.56 14.27
N HIS A 3 -6.62 -16.19 12.98
CA HIS A 3 -6.60 -17.13 11.88
C HIS A 3 -5.25 -17.91 11.91
N PRO A 4 -5.22 -19.22 11.61
CA PRO A 4 -4.00 -20.03 11.66
C PRO A 4 -2.84 -19.36 10.91
N ASP A 5 -1.67 -19.46 11.52
CA ASP A 5 -0.41 -18.78 11.24
C ASP A 5 -0.16 -18.53 9.74
N PHE A 6 -0.46 -17.32 9.29
CA PHE A 6 0.22 -16.78 8.12
C PHE A 6 1.65 -16.49 8.56
N ASP A 7 2.55 -17.43 8.33
CA ASP A 7 3.97 -17.19 8.51
C ASP A 7 4.34 -16.03 7.56
N PRO A 8 4.76 -14.86 8.08
CA PRO A 8 5.16 -13.77 7.21
C PRO A 8 6.30 -14.29 6.32
N PRO A 9 6.30 -13.95 5.01
CA PRO A 9 7.33 -14.42 4.10
C PRO A 9 8.72 -14.08 4.64
N ASP A 10 9.67 -14.99 4.45
CA ASP A 10 11.04 -14.79 4.90
C ASP A 10 11.58 -13.45 4.34
N ARG A 11 11.77 -12.50 5.25
CA ARG A 11 12.21 -11.15 4.92
C ARG A 11 13.65 -11.13 4.41
N SER A 12 14.41 -12.20 4.60
CA SER A 12 15.76 -12.36 4.01
C SER A 12 15.74 -12.34 2.48
N LEU A 13 14.59 -12.65 1.86
CA LEU A 13 14.40 -12.64 0.41
C LEU A 13 14.14 -11.23 -0.15
N ILE A 14 13.88 -10.23 0.70
CA ILE A 14 13.64 -8.85 0.29
C ILE A 14 15.00 -8.13 0.28
N PRO A 15 15.41 -7.49 -0.85
CA PRO A 15 16.61 -6.68 -0.86
C PRO A 15 16.58 -5.64 0.27
N GLN A 16 17.67 -5.53 1.04
CA GLN A 16 17.74 -4.63 2.19
C GLN A 16 17.36 -3.19 1.81
N THR A 17 17.84 -2.72 0.66
CA THR A 17 17.53 -1.40 0.11
C THR A 17 16.04 -1.19 -0.15
N LEU A 18 15.33 -2.22 -0.62
CA LEU A 18 13.89 -2.17 -0.85
C LEU A 18 13.11 -2.14 0.47
N TRP A 19 13.56 -2.92 1.46
CA TRP A 19 12.98 -2.90 2.81
C TRP A 19 13.15 -1.52 3.49
N GLU A 20 14.32 -0.91 3.38
CA GLU A 20 14.59 0.44 3.88
C GLU A 20 13.69 1.51 3.23
N ARG A 21 13.50 1.45 1.90
CA ARG A 21 12.56 2.33 1.19
C ARG A 21 11.12 2.13 1.66
N GLY A 22 10.69 0.90 1.87
CA GLY A 22 9.37 0.58 2.40
C GLY A 22 9.15 1.16 3.81
N GLN A 23 10.15 1.04 4.68
CA GLN A 23 10.13 1.62 6.03
C GLN A 23 10.05 3.16 6.01
N GLN A 24 10.73 3.83 5.06
CA GLN A 24 10.62 5.29 4.92
C GLN A 24 9.19 5.73 4.60
N VAL A 25 8.52 5.02 3.69
CA VAL A 25 7.12 5.29 3.36
C VAL A 25 6.21 5.00 4.56
N ALA A 26 6.39 3.86 5.23
CA ALA A 26 5.63 3.50 6.42
C ALA A 26 5.78 4.54 7.54
N ALA A 27 6.98 5.09 7.73
CA ALA A 27 7.24 6.15 8.70
C ALA A 27 6.45 7.42 8.37
N ILE A 28 6.42 7.84 7.09
CA ILE A 28 5.63 9.01 6.65
C ILE A 28 4.14 8.77 6.91
N VAL A 29 3.62 7.60 6.53
CA VAL A 29 2.20 7.26 6.75
C VAL A 29 1.86 7.30 8.25
N SER A 30 2.74 6.75 9.09
CA SER A 30 2.57 6.70 10.55
C SER A 30 2.54 8.08 11.22
N THR A 31 3.01 9.14 10.55
CA THR A 31 2.91 10.51 11.09
C THR A 31 1.46 11.01 11.16
N ARG A 32 0.59 10.56 10.26
CA ARG A 32 -0.81 10.98 10.14
C ARG A 32 -1.79 9.87 10.47
N TRP A 33 -1.43 8.61 10.26
CA TRP A 33 -2.27 7.45 10.55
C TRP A 33 -1.62 6.51 11.56
N ARG A 34 -2.13 6.49 12.80
CA ARG A 34 -1.54 5.74 13.92
C ARG A 34 -2.11 4.33 14.12
N SER A 35 -3.11 3.95 13.34
CA SER A 35 -3.68 2.61 13.39
C SER A 35 -2.76 1.61 12.71
N ARG A 36 -2.78 0.34 13.17
CA ARG A 36 -2.07 -0.75 12.52
C ARG A 36 -3.02 -1.44 11.54
N PRO A 37 -2.71 -1.49 10.23
CA PRO A 37 -3.54 -2.25 9.29
C PRO A 37 -3.53 -3.73 9.68
N VAL A 38 -4.62 -4.44 9.39
CA VAL A 38 -4.65 -5.91 9.41
C VAL A 38 -4.73 -6.51 8.01
N ALA A 39 -5.00 -5.68 7.00
CA ALA A 39 -5.01 -6.07 5.60
C ALA A 39 -4.50 -4.94 4.70
N GLY A 40 -3.76 -5.34 3.67
CA GLY A 40 -3.38 -4.50 2.54
C GLY A 40 -4.24 -4.84 1.32
N LEU A 41 -4.77 -3.84 0.63
CA LEU A 41 -5.59 -4.00 -0.57
C LEU A 41 -4.91 -3.36 -1.79
N ILE A 42 -4.90 -4.03 -2.93
CA ILE A 42 -4.43 -3.44 -4.20
C ILE A 42 -5.60 -3.40 -5.19
N LEU A 43 -6.15 -2.20 -5.40
CA LEU A 43 -7.35 -2.01 -6.21
C LEU A 43 -6.96 -1.71 -7.66
N GLY A 44 -7.28 -2.65 -8.56
CA GLY A 44 -7.10 -2.47 -10.00
C GLY A 44 -8.24 -1.75 -10.68
N THR A 45 -8.14 -1.66 -12.01
CA THR A 45 -9.17 -1.10 -12.88
C THR A 45 -10.54 -1.73 -12.60
N GLY A 46 -11.57 -0.88 -12.49
CA GLY A 46 -12.95 -1.31 -12.21
C GLY A 46 -13.28 -1.53 -10.73
N LEU A 47 -12.31 -1.55 -9.82
CA LEU A 47 -12.53 -1.77 -8.38
C LEU A 47 -12.74 -0.49 -7.56
N GLY A 48 -12.96 0.66 -8.21
CA GLY A 48 -13.25 1.93 -7.53
C GLY A 48 -14.50 1.89 -6.63
N GLY A 49 -15.38 0.90 -6.81
CA GLY A 49 -16.48 0.62 -5.88
C GLY A 49 -16.02 0.18 -4.49
N VAL A 50 -14.96 -0.63 -4.42
CA VAL A 50 -14.37 -1.11 -3.16
C VAL A 50 -13.70 0.05 -2.42
N ALA A 51 -12.98 0.92 -3.14
CA ALA A 51 -12.37 2.11 -2.56
C ALA A 51 -13.39 3.01 -1.84
N ARG A 52 -14.64 3.07 -2.34
CA ARG A 52 -15.73 3.86 -1.73
C ARG A 52 -16.29 3.25 -0.44
N GLN A 53 -16.04 1.97 -0.17
CA GLN A 53 -16.46 1.32 1.07
C GLN A 53 -15.48 1.58 2.22
N ILE A 54 -14.27 2.05 1.91
CA ILE A 54 -13.29 2.42 2.92
C ILE A 54 -13.72 3.72 3.59
N GLN A 55 -13.92 3.69 4.90
CA GLN A 55 -14.03 4.88 5.73
C GLN A 55 -12.64 5.49 5.85
N VAL A 56 -12.32 6.40 4.92
CA VAL A 56 -11.01 7.03 4.80
C VAL A 56 -10.72 7.89 6.02
N GLN A 57 -9.60 7.62 6.67
CA GLN A 57 -9.04 8.42 7.76
C GLN A 57 -7.89 9.28 7.25
N GLU A 58 -7.02 8.72 6.41
CA GLU A 58 -5.92 9.42 5.76
C GLU A 58 -5.75 8.96 4.32
N ALA A 59 -5.21 9.82 3.47
CA ALA A 59 -4.85 9.50 2.10
C ALA A 59 -3.57 10.24 1.69
N PHE A 60 -2.73 9.54 0.94
CA PHE A 60 -1.44 10.04 0.45
C PHE A 60 -1.38 9.85 -1.06
N ASP A 61 -1.15 10.92 -1.80
CA ASP A 61 -0.92 10.82 -3.24
C ASP A 61 0.42 10.11 -3.47
N TYR A 62 0.48 9.20 -4.44
CA TYR A 62 1.73 8.48 -4.74
C TYR A 62 2.88 9.43 -5.09
N ALA A 63 2.57 10.60 -5.64
CA ALA A 63 3.55 11.63 -5.96
C ALA A 63 4.24 12.24 -4.73
N ASP A 64 3.60 12.19 -3.56
CA ASP A 64 4.12 12.72 -2.30
C ASP A 64 4.87 11.67 -1.48
N LEU A 65 4.77 10.38 -1.88
CA LEU A 65 5.46 9.29 -1.22
C LEU A 65 6.80 9.03 -1.90
N PRO A 66 7.91 8.97 -1.14
CA PRO A 66 9.23 8.74 -1.72
C PRO A 66 9.27 7.36 -2.40
N HIS A 67 9.93 7.31 -3.56
CA HIS A 67 10.16 6.11 -4.37
C HIS A 67 8.89 5.45 -4.97
N PHE A 68 7.69 5.95 -4.66
CA PHE A 68 6.44 5.39 -5.19
C PHE A 68 6.30 5.63 -6.69
N PRO A 69 5.81 4.64 -7.45
CA PRO A 69 5.49 4.83 -8.86
C PRO A 69 4.25 5.71 -9.00
N ARG A 70 4.23 6.56 -10.04
CA ARG A 70 3.06 7.39 -10.36
C ARG A 70 2.08 6.57 -11.19
N SER A 71 0.81 6.53 -10.80
CA SER A 71 -0.19 5.85 -11.62
C SER A 71 -0.48 6.66 -12.88
N THR A 72 -0.37 6.02 -14.05
CA THR A 72 -0.64 6.69 -15.34
C THR A 72 -1.95 6.24 -15.97
N ALA A 73 -2.60 5.22 -15.41
CA ALA A 73 -3.83 4.64 -15.93
C ALA A 73 -5.05 5.55 -15.68
N ILE A 74 -5.87 5.71 -16.73
CA ILE A 74 -7.12 6.48 -16.66
C ILE A 74 -8.06 5.86 -15.61
N GLY A 75 -8.50 6.67 -14.65
CA GLY A 75 -9.40 6.26 -13.57
C GLY A 75 -8.70 5.73 -12.31
N HIS A 76 -7.37 5.60 -12.30
CA HIS A 76 -6.61 5.36 -11.08
C HIS A 76 -6.35 6.71 -10.41
N ARG A 77 -6.85 6.91 -9.18
CA ARG A 77 -6.57 8.14 -8.44
C ARG A 77 -5.11 8.23 -8.01
N GLY A 78 -4.42 7.09 -7.86
CA GLY A 78 -3.00 7.05 -7.55
C GLY A 78 -2.72 7.44 -6.10
N ARG A 79 -3.42 6.80 -5.15
CA ARG A 79 -3.35 7.15 -3.72
C ARG A 79 -3.21 5.94 -2.84
N LEU A 80 -2.49 6.10 -1.74
CA LEU A 80 -2.46 5.16 -0.63
C LEU A 80 -3.48 5.63 0.40
N VAL A 81 -4.53 4.85 0.58
CA VAL A 81 -5.68 5.15 1.42
C VAL A 81 -5.58 4.35 2.72
N CYS A 82 -5.74 5.03 3.83
CA CYS A 82 -5.70 4.47 5.17
C CYS A 82 -7.06 4.69 5.83
N GLY A 83 -7.63 3.65 6.44
CA GLY A 83 -8.95 3.76 7.04
C GLY A 83 -9.49 2.44 7.53
N THR A 84 -10.81 2.30 7.53
CA THR A 84 -11.50 1.08 7.98
C THR A 84 -12.52 0.58 6.96
N VAL A 85 -12.71 -0.73 6.90
CA VAL A 85 -13.85 -1.39 6.24
C VAL A 85 -14.58 -2.20 7.29
N GLU A 86 -15.85 -1.91 7.56
CA GLU A 86 -16.62 -2.57 8.64
C GLU A 86 -15.88 -2.53 9.99
N GLY A 87 -15.20 -1.41 10.29
CA GLY A 87 -14.39 -1.23 11.51
C GLY A 87 -13.01 -1.91 11.49
N VAL A 88 -12.68 -2.68 10.45
CA VAL A 88 -11.39 -3.37 10.30
C VAL A 88 -10.37 -2.41 9.68
N PRO A 89 -9.21 -2.15 10.32
CA PRO A 89 -8.21 -1.22 9.79
C PRO A 89 -7.52 -1.79 8.55
N VAL A 90 -7.54 -1.02 7.46
CA VAL A 90 -6.97 -1.40 6.18
C VAL A 90 -6.11 -0.28 5.61
N VAL A 91 -5.12 -0.68 4.83
CA VAL A 91 -4.40 0.19 3.90
C VAL A 91 -4.68 -0.28 2.49
N ALA A 92 -4.97 0.63 1.57
CA ALA A 92 -5.39 0.31 0.22
C ALA A 92 -4.68 1.17 -0.83
N MET A 93 -4.17 0.55 -1.87
CA MET A 93 -3.76 1.22 -3.09
C MET A 93 -5.00 1.47 -3.96
N ASP A 94 -5.43 2.73 -4.07
CA ASP A 94 -6.47 3.22 -4.98
C ASP A 94 -5.87 3.44 -6.38
N GLY A 95 -5.60 2.32 -7.05
CA GLY A 95 -4.85 2.25 -8.30
C GLY A 95 -3.55 1.47 -8.14
N ARG A 96 -3.07 0.84 -9.22
CA ARG A 96 -1.75 0.17 -9.26
C ARG A 96 -0.95 0.64 -10.46
N CYS A 97 0.35 0.40 -10.38
CA CYS A 97 1.30 0.62 -11.45
C CYS A 97 1.81 -0.73 -11.97
N HIS A 98 2.20 -0.78 -13.24
CA HIS A 98 2.58 -2.00 -13.92
C HIS A 98 3.95 -1.87 -14.57
N VAL A 99 4.62 -3.01 -14.78
CA VAL A 99 5.92 -3.07 -15.45
C VAL A 99 5.84 -2.56 -16.90
N TYR A 100 4.71 -2.80 -17.59
CA TYR A 100 4.52 -2.30 -18.97
C TYR A 100 4.42 -0.77 -19.05
N GLU A 101 4.24 -0.07 -17.93
CA GLU A 101 4.29 1.41 -17.85
C GLU A 101 5.74 1.92 -17.75
N GLY A 102 6.74 1.03 -17.75
CA GLY A 102 8.17 1.38 -17.64
C GLY A 102 8.75 1.29 -16.23
N TYR A 103 7.99 0.79 -15.26
CA TYR A 103 8.45 0.62 -13.88
C TYR A 103 9.21 -0.69 -13.67
N SER A 104 10.22 -0.67 -12.81
CA SER A 104 10.92 -1.89 -12.38
C SER A 104 10.04 -2.73 -11.43
N MET A 105 10.41 -4.01 -11.26
CA MET A 105 9.75 -4.88 -10.28
C MET A 105 9.87 -4.33 -8.85
N GLU A 106 11.00 -3.71 -8.49
CA GLU A 106 11.15 -3.04 -7.20
C GLU A 106 10.16 -1.89 -7.02
N GLN A 107 9.97 -1.06 -8.06
CA GLN A 107 9.04 0.07 -7.99
C GLN A 107 7.59 -0.40 -7.85
N VAL A 108 7.19 -1.44 -8.61
CA VAL A 108 5.83 -1.99 -8.55
C VAL A 108 5.57 -2.72 -7.23
N SER A 109 6.58 -3.34 -6.63
CA SER A 109 6.45 -4.08 -5.36
C SER A 109 6.63 -3.22 -4.11
N LEU A 110 7.29 -2.06 -4.20
CA LEU A 110 7.53 -1.16 -3.06
C LEU A 110 6.29 -0.88 -2.20
N PRO A 111 5.09 -0.61 -2.78
CA PRO A 111 3.90 -0.39 -1.95
C PRO A 111 3.54 -1.60 -1.08
N VAL A 112 3.76 -2.83 -1.55
CA VAL A 112 3.56 -4.05 -0.75
C VAL A 112 4.52 -4.08 0.43
N ILE A 113 5.79 -3.70 0.20
CA ILE A 113 6.81 -3.64 1.23
C ILE A 113 6.49 -2.56 2.27
N ALA A 114 6.00 -1.39 1.83
CA ALA A 114 5.54 -0.33 2.72
C ALA A 114 4.34 -0.78 3.57
N MET A 115 3.36 -1.46 2.97
CA MET A 115 2.22 -2.02 3.70
C MET A 115 2.66 -3.08 4.73
N ALA A 116 3.60 -3.95 4.37
CA ALA A 116 4.16 -4.94 5.29
C ALA A 116 4.98 -4.32 6.43
N ALA A 117 5.63 -3.17 6.19
CA ALA A 117 6.34 -2.42 7.23
C ALA A 117 5.39 -1.65 8.17
N LEU A 118 4.19 -1.29 7.70
CA LEU A 118 3.17 -0.59 8.50
C LEU A 118 2.50 -1.48 9.55
N GLY A 119 2.41 -2.79 9.32
CA GLY A 119 1.79 -3.70 10.28
C GLY A 119 1.33 -5.01 9.71
#